data_AF-Q30QR4-F1
#
_entry.id   AF-Q30QR4-F1
#
_cell.length_a   1.000
_cell.length_b   1.000
_cell.length_c   1.000
_cell.angle_alpha   90.00
_cell.angle_beta   90.00
_cell.angle_gamma   90.00
#
_symmetry.space_group_name_H-M   'P 1'
#
loop_
_entity.id
_entity.type
_entity.pdbx_description
1 polymer ?
#
loop_
_entity_poly.entity_id
_entity_poly.type
_entity_poly.pdbx_seq_one_letter_code
_entity_poly.pdbx_strand_id
1 'polypeptide(L)'
;MLSNFKIKNHFFNAFRELFVHHHGSLDFRAKIFALIILANDEIKPDNYTIVKNIGMSIYKNDEERANLLLLSTKEVVSRVKEHNSLDIDTLIANIQKELKLTPRYAKKIDVDSLEALLNISHNSDTLAYQKSMVAFLKSIKEETLSEKKSQIAQDEENIESKY
;
A
#
# COMPACT_ATOMS: atom_id res chain seq x y z
N MET A 1 -14.53 9.98 -28.47
CA MET A 1 -13.72 8.87 -27.94
C MET A 1 -12.31 8.99 -28.50
N LEU A 2 -11.28 9.36 -27.72
CA LEU A 2 -9.84 9.17 -28.04
C LEU A 2 -8.85 9.68 -26.96
N SER A 3 -9.27 9.85 -25.70
CA SER A 3 -8.43 10.45 -24.64
C SER A 3 -8.00 9.49 -23.50
N ASN A 4 -8.58 8.30 -23.37
CA ASN A 4 -8.26 7.39 -22.25
C ASN A 4 -7.05 6.45 -22.48
N PHE A 5 -6.65 6.19 -23.73
CA PHE A 5 -5.57 5.23 -24.01
C PHE A 5 -4.16 5.82 -23.88
N LYS A 6 -3.97 7.11 -24.17
CA LYS A 6 -2.64 7.74 -24.17
C LYS A 6 -2.08 7.98 -22.76
N ILE A 7 -2.94 8.27 -21.78
CA ILE A 7 -2.54 8.49 -20.39
C ILE A 7 -2.13 7.15 -19.74
N LYS A 8 -2.88 6.06 -19.99
CA LYS A 8 -2.51 4.72 -19.48
C LYS A 8 -1.11 4.27 -19.93
N ASN A 9 -0.75 4.47 -21.19
CA ASN A 9 0.53 4.00 -21.72
C ASN A 9 1.75 4.85 -21.30
N HIS A 10 1.62 6.17 -21.25
CA HIS A 10 2.74 7.03 -20.86
C HIS A 10 3.08 6.88 -19.37
N PHE A 11 2.06 6.70 -18.52
CA PHE A 11 2.26 6.46 -17.10
C PHE A 11 2.76 5.05 -16.80
N PHE A 12 2.30 4.00 -17.49
CA PHE A 12 2.82 2.64 -17.31
C PHE A 12 4.33 2.56 -17.62
N ASN A 13 4.79 3.30 -18.63
CA ASN A 13 6.21 3.37 -18.97
C ASN A 13 7.02 4.17 -17.92
N ALA A 14 6.50 5.30 -17.44
CA ALA A 14 7.13 6.07 -16.37
C ALA A 14 7.13 5.32 -15.03
N PHE A 15 6.07 4.58 -14.71
CA PHE A 15 5.97 3.68 -13.55
C PHE A 15 7.00 2.55 -13.64
N ARG A 16 7.12 1.91 -14.80
CA ARG A 16 8.13 0.87 -15.01
C ARG A 16 9.54 1.42 -14.81
N GLU A 17 9.82 2.64 -15.20
CA GLU A 17 11.13 3.28 -15.00
C GLU A 17 11.39 3.68 -13.54
N LEU A 18 10.38 4.18 -12.82
CA LEU A 18 10.46 4.50 -11.38
C LEU A 18 10.56 3.26 -10.48
N PHE A 19 9.89 2.15 -10.84
CA PHE A 19 9.89 0.91 -10.05
C PHE A 19 11.17 0.08 -10.21
N VAL A 20 11.91 0.27 -11.31
CA VAL A 20 13.08 -0.55 -11.64
C VAL A 20 14.27 -0.34 -10.71
N HIS A 21 14.33 0.78 -9.96
CA HIS A 21 15.54 1.06 -9.17
C HIS A 21 15.40 1.22 -7.65
N HIS A 22 14.40 1.87 -7.04
CA HIS A 22 14.53 2.24 -5.61
C HIS A 22 13.24 2.30 -4.73
N HIS A 23 12.08 1.78 -5.15
CA HIS A 23 10.81 2.10 -4.47
C HIS A 23 9.97 0.92 -3.93
N GLY A 24 10.59 -0.22 -3.60
CA GLY A 24 9.85 -1.36 -3.04
C GLY A 24 9.01 -1.03 -1.78
N SER A 25 9.44 -0.07 -0.95
CA SER A 25 8.66 0.35 0.22
C SER A 25 7.40 1.15 -0.12
N LEU A 26 7.38 1.87 -1.25
CA LEU A 26 6.19 2.60 -1.72
C LEU A 26 5.18 1.62 -2.31
N ASP A 27 5.65 0.67 -3.12
CA ASP A 27 4.82 -0.40 -3.67
C ASP A 27 4.19 -1.24 -2.56
N PHE A 28 4.97 -1.60 -1.53
CA PHE A 28 4.44 -2.27 -0.35
C PHE A 28 3.32 -1.44 0.32
N ARG A 29 3.54 -0.15 0.57
CA ARG A 29 2.51 0.75 1.13
C ARG A 29 1.25 0.82 0.26
N ALA A 30 1.40 0.86 -1.06
CA ALA A 30 0.27 0.88 -1.99
C ALA A 30 -0.61 -0.37 -1.84
N LYS A 31 0.00 -1.55 -1.65
CA LYS A 31 -0.74 -2.81 -1.38
C LYS A 31 -1.50 -2.76 -0.06
N ILE A 32 -0.89 -2.20 1.00
CA ILE A 32 -1.54 -2.04 2.30
C ILE A 32 -2.79 -1.15 2.18
N PHE A 33 -2.68 0.01 1.53
CA PHE A 33 -3.83 0.90 1.32
C PHE A 33 -4.89 0.27 0.40
N ALA A 34 -4.47 -0.39 -0.67
CA ALA A 34 -5.38 -1.06 -1.58
C ALA A 34 -6.19 -2.15 -0.86
N LEU A 35 -5.59 -2.92 0.05
CA LEU A 35 -6.30 -3.94 0.82
C LEU A 35 -7.45 -3.35 1.64
N ILE A 36 -7.22 -2.24 2.36
CA ILE A 36 -8.26 -1.58 3.16
C ILE A 36 -9.35 -0.96 2.28
N ILE A 37 -8.97 -0.42 1.12
CA ILE A 37 -9.90 0.17 0.16
C ILE A 37 -10.76 -0.91 -0.53
N LEU A 38 -10.17 -2.05 -0.88
CA LEU A 38 -10.88 -3.19 -1.48
C LEU A 38 -11.82 -3.89 -0.51
N ALA A 39 -11.54 -3.81 0.79
CA ALA A 39 -12.45 -4.24 1.84
C ALA A 39 -13.66 -3.30 2.03
N ASN A 40 -13.74 -2.21 1.27
CA ASN A 40 -14.93 -1.37 1.19
C ASN A 40 -15.77 -1.76 -0.03
N ASP A 41 -17.04 -2.12 0.21
CA ASP A 41 -18.01 -2.43 -0.84
C ASP A 41 -18.27 -1.21 -1.76
N GLU A 42 -18.16 0.01 -1.22
CA GLU A 42 -18.32 1.27 -1.94
C GLU A 42 -17.02 2.10 -1.97
N ILE A 43 -16.15 1.81 -2.93
CA ILE A 43 -14.92 2.60 -3.13
C ILE A 43 -15.25 3.98 -3.69
N LYS A 44 -14.91 5.04 -2.96
CA LYS A 44 -15.20 6.45 -3.28
C LYS A 44 -13.92 7.21 -3.61
N PRO A 45 -14.01 8.34 -4.36
CA PRO A 45 -12.86 9.22 -4.58
C PRO A 45 -12.16 9.65 -3.29
N ASP A 46 -12.91 9.81 -2.20
CA ASP A 46 -12.38 10.22 -0.89
C ASP A 46 -11.37 9.24 -0.29
N ASN A 47 -11.50 7.93 -0.57
CA ASN A 47 -10.48 6.94 -0.20
C ASN A 47 -9.10 7.35 -0.72
N TYR A 48 -9.06 7.81 -1.97
CA TYR A 48 -7.83 8.19 -2.65
C TYR A 48 -7.32 9.56 -2.20
N THR A 49 -8.21 10.50 -1.85
CA THR A 49 -7.83 11.77 -1.22
C THR A 49 -7.13 11.52 0.12
N ILE A 50 -7.66 10.61 0.95
CA ILE A 50 -7.05 10.22 2.23
C ILE A 50 -5.66 9.61 2.00
N VAL A 51 -5.50 8.70 1.02
CA VAL A 51 -4.19 8.12 0.67
C VAL A 51 -3.19 9.20 0.26
N LYS A 52 -3.59 10.19 -0.55
CA LYS A 52 -2.70 11.30 -0.92
C LYS A 52 -2.27 12.10 0.31
N ASN A 53 -3.20 12.43 1.21
CA ASN A 53 -2.90 13.19 2.42
C ASN A 53 -1.94 12.43 3.35
N ILE A 54 -2.15 11.13 3.51
CA ILE A 54 -1.22 10.25 4.25
C ILE A 54 0.16 10.24 3.56
N GLY A 55 0.19 10.15 2.23
CA GLY A 55 1.41 10.25 1.43
C GLY A 55 2.19 11.54 1.67
N MET A 56 1.49 12.69 1.71
CA MET A 56 2.10 13.99 2.01
C MET A 56 2.76 13.98 3.39
N SER A 57 2.12 13.38 4.40
CA SER A 57 2.72 13.24 5.74
C SER A 57 3.96 12.33 5.72
N ILE A 58 3.85 11.14 5.13
CA ILE A 58 4.94 10.14 5.07
C ILE A 58 6.17 10.70 4.34
N TYR A 59 5.95 11.46 3.26
CA TYR A 59 7.01 11.97 2.41
C TYR A 59 7.34 13.45 2.65
N LYS A 60 7.00 13.99 3.84
CA LYS A 60 7.39 15.35 4.26
C LYS A 60 6.99 16.44 3.25
N ASN A 61 5.74 16.40 2.79
CA ASN A 61 5.14 17.27 1.79
C ASN A 61 5.74 17.17 0.38
N ASP A 62 6.45 16.09 0.07
CA ASP A 62 6.80 15.74 -1.31
C ASP A 62 5.55 15.29 -2.08
N GLU A 63 4.99 16.22 -2.86
CA GLU A 63 3.78 16.00 -3.63
C GLU A 63 3.96 14.94 -4.74
N GLU A 64 5.14 14.86 -5.36
CA GLU A 64 5.40 13.89 -6.42
C GLU A 64 5.33 12.46 -5.85
N ARG A 65 5.99 12.22 -4.71
CA ARG A 65 5.93 10.91 -4.03
C ARG A 65 4.55 10.58 -3.48
N ALA A 66 3.84 11.57 -2.95
CA ALA A 66 2.45 11.38 -2.50
C ALA A 66 1.52 11.00 -3.66
N ASN A 67 1.67 11.68 -4.80
CA ASN A 67 0.93 11.36 -6.03
C ASN A 67 1.31 9.98 -6.57
N LEU A 68 2.59 9.59 -6.48
CA LEU A 68 3.02 8.26 -6.87
C LEU A 68 2.37 7.18 -6.02
N LEU A 69 2.37 7.32 -4.69
CA LEU A 69 1.69 6.39 -3.78
C LEU A 69 0.18 6.27 -4.09
N LEU A 70 -0.47 7.40 -4.33
CA LEU A 70 -1.88 7.46 -4.75
C LEU A 70 -2.14 6.66 -6.02
N LEU A 71 -1.34 6.89 -7.06
CA LEU A 71 -1.48 6.23 -8.36
C LEU A 71 -1.20 4.73 -8.25
N SER A 72 -0.15 4.33 -7.55
CA SER A 72 0.17 2.92 -7.29
C SER A 72 -0.98 2.21 -6.58
N THR A 73 -1.57 2.88 -5.59
CA THR A 73 -2.73 2.33 -4.85
C THR A 73 -3.92 2.14 -5.78
N LYS A 74 -4.23 3.13 -6.63
CA LYS A 74 -5.31 3.02 -7.64
C LYS A 74 -5.07 1.86 -8.60
N GLU A 75 -3.84 1.67 -9.06
CA GLU A 75 -3.48 0.58 -9.96
C GLU A 75 -3.72 -0.79 -9.31
N VAL A 76 -3.27 -1.00 -8.07
CA VAL A 76 -3.51 -2.25 -7.34
C VAL A 76 -5.01 -2.52 -7.19
N VAL A 77 -5.80 -1.51 -6.79
CA VAL A 77 -7.27 -1.65 -6.68
C VAL A 77 -7.91 -2.00 -8.03
N SER A 78 -7.50 -1.32 -9.11
CA SER A 78 -8.00 -1.58 -10.47
C SER A 78 -7.71 -3.02 -10.91
N ARG A 79 -6.50 -3.51 -10.64
CA ARG A 79 -6.08 -4.88 -10.99
C ARG A 79 -6.89 -5.95 -10.27
N VAL A 80 -7.28 -5.70 -9.01
CA VAL A 80 -8.15 -6.62 -8.26
C VAL A 80 -9.59 -6.56 -8.79
N LYS A 81 -10.13 -5.37 -9.03
CA LYS A 81 -11.52 -5.19 -9.50
C LYS A 81 -11.78 -5.67 -10.92
N GLU A 82 -10.81 -5.51 -11.82
CA GLU A 82 -10.96 -5.89 -13.23
C GLU A 82 -10.82 -7.42 -13.46
N HIS A 83 -10.80 -8.24 -12.40
CA HIS A 83 -10.84 -9.72 -12.41
C HIS A 83 -9.83 -10.40 -13.36
N ASN A 84 -8.68 -9.76 -13.63
CA ASN A 84 -7.78 -10.22 -14.68
C ASN A 84 -6.48 -10.89 -14.19
N SER A 85 -6.18 -10.92 -12.89
CA SER A 85 -5.00 -11.66 -12.35
C SER A 85 -4.81 -11.67 -10.82
N LEU A 86 -5.63 -10.94 -10.05
CA LEU A 86 -5.41 -10.71 -8.62
C LEU A 86 -6.76 -10.69 -7.90
N ASP A 87 -6.96 -11.54 -6.90
CA ASP A 87 -8.05 -11.42 -5.92
C ASP A 87 -7.50 -10.87 -4.59
N ILE A 88 -8.39 -10.56 -3.63
CA ILE A 88 -7.99 -10.02 -2.31
C ILE A 88 -7.07 -11.01 -1.59
N ASP A 89 -7.30 -12.31 -1.72
CA ASP A 89 -6.46 -13.35 -1.11
C ASP A 89 -5.04 -13.34 -1.67
N THR A 90 -4.90 -13.14 -2.98
CA THR A 90 -3.59 -13.00 -3.63
C THR A 90 -2.90 -11.71 -3.20
N LEU A 91 -3.63 -10.61 -3.00
CA LEU A 91 -3.08 -9.38 -2.44
C LEU A 91 -2.53 -9.60 -1.02
N ILE A 92 -3.29 -10.30 -0.16
CA ILE A 92 -2.86 -10.69 1.19
C ILE A 92 -1.60 -11.56 1.13
N ALA A 93 -1.58 -12.57 0.27
CA ALA A 93 -0.43 -13.45 0.10
C ALA A 93 0.83 -12.69 -0.37
N ASN A 94 0.67 -11.71 -1.25
CA ASN A 94 1.76 -10.85 -1.70
C ASN A 94 2.34 -10.01 -0.55
N ILE A 95 1.48 -9.40 0.28
CA ILE A 95 1.90 -8.64 1.46
C ILE A 95 2.71 -9.53 2.42
N GLN A 96 2.20 -10.73 2.74
CA GLN A 96 2.90 -11.68 3.61
C GLN A 96 4.23 -12.14 3.01
N LYS A 97 4.28 -12.40 1.70
CA LYS A 97 5.51 -12.79 0.99
C LYS A 97 6.55 -11.68 1.05
N GLU A 98 6.16 -10.42 0.84
CA GLU A 98 7.07 -9.28 0.94
C GLU A 98 7.60 -9.08 2.36
N LEU A 99 6.79 -9.28 3.39
CA LEU A 99 7.28 -9.24 4.78
C LEU A 99 8.29 -10.36 5.08
N LYS A 100 8.10 -11.55 4.50
CA LYS A 100 9.09 -12.64 4.61
C LYS A 100 10.41 -12.31 3.91
N LEU A 101 10.34 -11.70 2.72
CA LEU A 101 11.52 -11.33 1.92
C LEU A 101 12.21 -10.06 2.41
N THR A 102 11.46 -9.13 3.00
CA THR A 102 11.93 -7.83 3.45
C THR A 102 11.26 -7.45 4.78
N PRO A 103 11.68 -8.06 5.90
CA PRO A 103 11.01 -7.91 7.19
C PRO A 103 10.92 -6.47 7.71
N ARG A 104 11.89 -5.61 7.35
CA ARG A 104 11.88 -4.18 7.71
C ARG A 104 10.66 -3.43 7.17
N TYR A 105 9.97 -3.95 6.16
CA TYR A 105 8.72 -3.36 5.66
C TYR A 105 7.58 -3.42 6.67
N ALA A 106 7.66 -4.24 7.73
CA ALA A 106 6.72 -4.18 8.84
C ALA A 106 6.62 -2.77 9.45
N LYS A 107 7.74 -2.00 9.48
CA LYS A 107 7.76 -0.60 9.95
C LYS A 107 6.98 0.36 9.04
N LYS A 108 6.61 -0.05 7.83
CA LYS A 108 5.82 0.74 6.87
C LYS A 108 4.32 0.53 7.03
N ILE A 109 3.88 -0.46 7.82
CA ILE A 109 2.47 -0.64 8.20
C ILE A 109 2.17 0.38 9.30
N ASP A 110 1.54 1.48 8.92
CA ASP A 110 1.12 2.55 9.83
C ASP A 110 -0.37 2.37 10.15
N VAL A 111 -0.65 1.77 11.30
CA VAL A 111 -2.01 1.37 11.70
C VAL A 111 -2.90 2.60 11.86
N ASP A 112 -2.39 3.66 12.47
CA ASP A 112 -3.15 4.90 12.72
C ASP A 112 -3.57 5.54 11.39
N SER A 113 -2.67 5.56 10.40
CA SER A 113 -2.99 6.01 9.04
C SER A 113 -4.04 5.13 8.34
N LEU A 114 -4.06 3.82 8.60
CA LEU A 114 -5.06 2.91 8.02
C LEU A 114 -6.43 3.09 8.66
N GLU A 115 -6.48 3.36 9.95
CA GLU A 115 -7.74 3.64 10.66
C GLU A 115 -8.45 4.88 10.10
N ALA A 116 -7.70 5.88 9.60
CA ALA A 116 -8.28 7.04 8.94
C ALA A 116 -9.13 6.69 7.69
N LEU A 117 -8.82 5.58 7.00
CA LEU A 117 -9.59 5.11 5.83
C LEU A 117 -10.93 4.46 6.22
N LEU A 118 -11.13 4.12 7.50
CA LEU A 118 -12.37 3.51 7.99
C LEU A 118 -13.50 4.54 8.18
N ASN A 119 -13.13 5.80 8.42
CA ASN A 119 -14.07 6.88 8.78
C ASN A 119 -15.05 7.27 7.67
N ILE A 120 -14.85 6.77 6.46
CA ILE A 120 -15.68 7.06 5.28
C ILE A 120 -16.64 5.91 4.91
N SER A 121 -16.57 4.79 5.64
CA SER A 121 -17.50 3.68 5.49
C SER A 121 -18.68 3.85 6.45
N HIS A 122 -19.90 3.82 5.92
CA HIS A 122 -21.13 4.03 6.71
C HIS A 122 -21.91 2.74 6.99
N ASN A 123 -21.54 1.63 6.36
CA ASN A 123 -22.13 0.31 6.59
C ASN A 123 -21.36 -0.42 7.71
N SER A 124 -22.07 -0.96 8.70
CA SER A 124 -21.51 -1.71 9.83
C SER A 124 -20.72 -2.95 9.40
N ASP A 125 -21.21 -3.68 8.40
CA ASP A 125 -20.63 -4.95 7.97
C ASP A 125 -19.33 -4.70 7.20
N THR A 126 -19.36 -3.74 6.28
CA THR A 126 -18.18 -3.25 5.57
C THR A 126 -17.12 -2.72 6.56
N LEU A 127 -17.54 -1.92 7.55
CA LEU A 127 -16.64 -1.41 8.58
C LEU A 127 -16.01 -2.54 9.42
N ALA A 128 -16.79 -3.58 9.76
CA ALA A 128 -16.29 -4.74 10.48
C ALA A 128 -15.26 -5.53 9.66
N TYR A 129 -15.49 -5.70 8.36
CA TYR A 129 -14.54 -6.35 7.46
C TYR A 129 -13.24 -5.55 7.33
N GLN A 130 -13.32 -4.23 7.12
CA GLN A 130 -12.13 -3.37 7.07
C GLN A 130 -11.36 -3.37 8.40
N LYS A 131 -12.04 -3.31 9.55
CA LYS A 131 -11.41 -3.45 10.87
C LYS A 131 -10.67 -4.78 11.02
N SER A 132 -11.24 -5.86 10.49
CA SER A 132 -10.58 -7.17 10.47
C SER A 132 -9.31 -7.14 9.63
N MET A 133 -9.30 -6.46 8.48
CA MET A 133 -8.10 -6.28 7.66
C MET A 133 -7.04 -5.42 8.37
N VAL A 134 -7.43 -4.35 9.06
CA VAL A 134 -6.51 -3.53 9.87
C VAL A 134 -5.92 -4.37 11.01
N ALA A 135 -6.74 -5.15 11.72
CA ALA A 135 -6.29 -6.04 12.80
C ALA A 135 -5.30 -7.11 12.30
N PHE A 136 -5.58 -7.71 11.14
CA PHE A 136 -4.66 -8.63 10.47
C PHE A 136 -3.32 -7.97 10.15
N LEU A 137 -3.33 -6.77 9.54
CA LEU A 137 -2.11 -6.04 9.23
C LEU A 137 -1.31 -5.67 10.48
N LYS A 138 -2.00 -5.33 11.57
CA LYS A 138 -1.37 -5.08 12.87
C LYS A 138 -0.72 -6.34 13.44
N SER A 139 -1.40 -7.49 13.39
CA SER A 139 -0.84 -8.74 13.92
C SER A 139 0.42 -9.16 13.17
N ILE A 140 0.39 -9.16 11.83
CA ILE A 140 1.57 -9.54 11.02
C ILE A 140 2.71 -8.55 11.17
N LYS A 141 2.41 -7.26 11.40
CA LYS A 141 3.41 -6.23 11.74
C LYS A 141 4.13 -6.60 13.04
N GLU A 142 3.37 -6.85 14.10
CA GLU A 142 3.91 -7.14 15.44
C GLU A 142 4.71 -8.45 15.44
N GLU A 143 4.17 -9.50 14.82
CA GLU A 143 4.84 -10.79 14.63
C GLU A 143 6.17 -10.62 13.87
N THR A 144 6.15 -9.95 12.71
CA THR A 144 7.37 -9.75 11.90
C THR A 144 8.42 -8.94 12.65
N LEU A 145 8.02 -7.88 13.36
CA LEU A 145 8.95 -7.05 14.15
C LEU A 145 9.57 -7.83 15.31
N SER A 146 8.80 -8.73 15.93
CA SER A 146 9.27 -9.58 17.03
C SER A 146 10.24 -10.65 16.53
N GLU A 147 9.81 -11.44 15.53
CA GLU A 147 10.55 -12.62 15.06
C GLU A 147 11.80 -12.28 14.26
N LYS A 148 11.77 -11.16 13.52
CA LYS A 148 12.87 -10.77 12.61
C LYS A 148 13.70 -9.61 13.13
N LYS A 149 13.59 -9.28 14.43
CA LYS A 149 14.27 -8.14 15.06
C LYS A 149 15.76 -8.04 14.70
N SER A 150 16.51 -9.13 14.81
CA SER A 150 17.96 -9.14 14.50
C SER A 150 18.26 -8.92 13.02
N GLN A 151 17.47 -9.55 12.13
CA GLN A 151 17.62 -9.37 10.69
C GLN A 151 17.30 -7.93 10.28
N ILE A 152 16.24 -7.34 10.85
CA ILE A 152 15.86 -5.95 10.60
C ILE A 152 16.98 -4.99 10.99
N ALA A 153 17.60 -5.19 12.16
CA ALA A 153 18.72 -4.35 12.60
C ALA A 153 19.91 -4.42 11.63
N GLN A 154 20.28 -5.63 11.18
CA GLN A 154 21.36 -5.83 10.20
C GLN A 154 21.04 -5.20 8.85
N ASP A 155 19.82 -5.37 8.35
CA ASP A 155 19.37 -4.77 7.09
C ASP A 155 19.45 -3.24 7.13
N GLU A 156 19.13 -2.62 8.26
CA GLU A 156 19.14 -1.16 8.43
C GLU A 156 20.57 -0.60 8.51
N GLU A 157 21.46 -1.25 9.27
CA GLU A 157 22.88 -0.89 9.32
C GLU A 157 23.56 -0.97 7.93
N ASN A 158 23.20 -1.98 7.13
CA ASN A 158 23.67 -2.14 5.76
C ASN A 158 23.12 -1.10 4.78
N ILE A 159 22.02 -0.43 5.11
CA ILE A 159 21.46 0.68 4.31
C ILE A 159 22.14 1.98 4.69
N GLU A 160 22.30 2.25 6.00
CA GLU A 160 22.95 3.47 6.49
C GLU A 160 24.43 3.53 6.07
N SER A 161 25.14 2.41 6.07
CA SER A 161 26.54 2.33 5.61
C SER A 161 26.76 2.54 4.11
N LYS A 162 25.70 2.57 3.30
CA LYS A 162 25.77 2.84 1.85
C LYS A 162 25.61 4.33 1.49
N TYR A 163 25.38 5.19 2.48
CA TYR A 163 25.27 6.64 2.34
C TYR A 163 26.31 7.35 3.20
#